data_AF-A0A954W3N4-F1
#
_entry.id   AF-A0A954W3N4-F1
#
_cell.length_a   1.000
_cell.length_b   1.000
_cell.length_c   1.000
_cell.angle_alpha   90.00
_cell.angle_beta   90.00
_cell.angle_gamma   90.00
#
_symmetry.space_group_name_H-M   'P 1'
#
loop_
_entity.id
_entity.type
_entity.pdbx_description
1 polymer ?
#
loop_
_entity_poly.entity_id
_entity_poly.type
_entity_poly.pdbx_seq_one_letter_code
_entity_poly.pdbx_strand_id
1 'polypeptide(L)'
;MQQELAKVIVGQQEVIEQLFAAIFTRGHCLLEGVPGLAKTLMVSSLARILDVNFKRVQFTPDLMPSDITGTNVLDEDENGRREFRFVEGPVFTNILLADEINRTPPKTQAALLEAMQEYHVTSGGQHFPLPLPF
;
A
#
# COMPACT_ATOMS: atom_id res chain seq x y z
N MET A 1 -3.86 -14.07 -17.43
CA MET A 1 -3.55 -12.79 -16.74
C MET A 1 -2.87 -11.78 -17.65
N GLN A 2 -1.72 -12.08 -18.25
CA GLN A 2 -1.03 -11.14 -19.15
C GLN A 2 -1.87 -10.67 -20.36
N GLN A 3 -2.63 -11.57 -21.00
CA GLN A 3 -3.53 -11.21 -22.11
C GLN A 3 -4.64 -10.24 -21.72
N GLU A 4 -5.12 -10.29 -20.46
CA GLU A 4 -6.13 -9.34 -19.96
C GLU A 4 -5.52 -7.95 -19.69
N LEU A 5 -4.29 -7.91 -19.15
CA LEU A 5 -3.55 -6.65 -18.97
C LEU A 5 -3.19 -6.00 -20.31
N ALA A 6 -2.83 -6.79 -21.31
CA ALA A 6 -2.44 -6.28 -22.65
C ALA A 6 -3.60 -5.56 -23.37
N LYS A 7 -4.85 -5.78 -22.96
CA LYS A 7 -6.02 -5.03 -23.46
C LYS A 7 -6.06 -3.58 -22.98
N VAL A 8 -5.43 -3.30 -21.83
CA VAL A 8 -5.50 -2.00 -21.14
C VAL A 8 -4.14 -1.29 -21.15
N ILE A 9 -3.05 -2.06 -21.06
CA ILE A 9 -1.68 -1.57 -20.97
C ILE A 9 -0.90 -2.01 -22.21
N VAL A 10 -0.46 -1.04 -23.00
CA VAL A 10 0.29 -1.28 -24.24
C VAL A 10 1.76 -0.93 -24.02
N GLY A 11 2.67 -1.80 -24.46
CA GLY A 11 4.11 -1.51 -24.51
C GLY A 11 4.89 -1.65 -23.20
N GLN A 12 4.31 -2.25 -22.15
CA GLN A 12 4.93 -2.40 -20.82
C GLN A 12 5.05 -3.87 -20.37
N GLN A 13 5.27 -4.78 -21.31
CA GLN A 13 5.24 -6.23 -21.05
C GLN A 13 6.26 -6.67 -19.98
N GLU A 14 7.49 -6.16 -20.06
CA GLU A 14 8.57 -6.51 -19.12
C GLU A 14 8.26 -6.02 -17.69
N VAL A 15 7.73 -4.80 -17.55
CA VAL A 15 7.32 -4.25 -16.25
C VAL A 15 6.21 -5.10 -15.64
N ILE A 16 5.24 -5.52 -16.46
CA ILE A 16 4.15 -6.41 -16.00
C ILE A 16 4.71 -7.74 -15.50
N GLU A 17 5.68 -8.33 -16.19
CA GLU A 17 6.34 -9.58 -15.77
C GLU A 17 7.08 -9.43 -14.45
N GLN A 18 7.83 -8.33 -14.27
CA GLN A 18 8.51 -8.02 -13.02
C GLN A 18 7.53 -7.80 -11.86
N LEU A 19 6.40 -7.15 -12.11
CA LEU A 19 5.34 -6.97 -11.11
C LEU A 19 4.72 -8.31 -10.68
N PHE A 20 4.44 -9.22 -11.63
CA PHE A 20 3.98 -10.56 -11.28
C PHE A 20 5.02 -11.33 -10.47
N ALA A 21 6.29 -11.25 -10.86
CA ALA A 21 7.37 -11.90 -10.13
C ALA A 21 7.42 -11.40 -8.67
N ALA A 22 7.36 -10.08 -8.47
CA ALA A 22 7.36 -9.50 -7.12
C ALA A 22 6.15 -9.94 -6.30
N ILE A 23 4.93 -9.92 -6.86
CA ILE A 23 3.74 -10.36 -6.13
C ILE A 23 3.86 -11.84 -5.72
N PHE A 24 4.29 -12.72 -6.62
CA PHE A 24 4.40 -14.14 -6.32
C PHE A 24 5.55 -14.48 -5.36
N THR A 25 6.59 -13.65 -5.30
CA THR A 25 7.69 -13.80 -4.33
C THR A 25 7.49 -12.99 -3.05
N ARG A 26 6.37 -12.24 -2.92
CA ARG A 26 6.12 -11.29 -1.83
C ARG A 26 7.24 -10.25 -1.71
N GLY A 27 7.75 -9.82 -2.85
CA GLY A 27 8.70 -8.72 -2.97
C GLY A 27 7.98 -7.41 -3.26
N HIS A 28 8.68 -6.31 -3.05
CA HIS A 28 8.20 -4.98 -3.38
C HIS A 28 8.96 -4.40 -4.57
N CYS A 29 8.28 -3.60 -5.39
CA CYS A 29 8.86 -2.95 -6.57
C CYS A 29 8.99 -1.45 -6.38
N LEU A 30 10.11 -0.89 -6.82
CA LEU A 30 10.26 0.54 -7.05
C LEU A 30 10.02 0.85 -8.53
N LEU A 31 8.94 1.56 -8.84
CA LEU A 31 8.57 1.91 -10.20
C LEU A 31 9.04 3.32 -10.58
N GLU A 32 10.25 3.42 -11.14
CA GLU A 32 10.78 4.67 -11.68
C GLU A 32 10.27 4.92 -13.11
N GLY A 33 10.06 6.19 -13.47
CA GLY A 33 9.59 6.56 -14.82
C GLY A 33 8.80 7.86 -14.82
N VAL A 34 8.68 8.48 -15.99
CA VAL A 34 8.03 9.79 -16.12
C VAL A 34 6.53 9.73 -15.79
N PRO A 35 5.94 10.84 -15.31
CA PRO A 35 4.49 10.95 -15.14
C PRO A 35 3.74 10.63 -16.43
N GLY A 36 2.57 9.99 -16.31
CA GLY A 36 1.72 9.67 -17.47
C GLY A 36 1.94 8.31 -18.13
N LEU A 37 2.89 7.50 -17.66
CA LEU A 37 3.13 6.12 -18.15
C LEU A 37 2.13 5.08 -17.63
N ALA A 38 0.92 5.50 -17.29
CA ALA A 38 -0.17 4.63 -16.84
C ALA A 38 0.19 3.69 -15.65
N LYS A 39 1.19 4.03 -14.82
CA LYS A 39 1.61 3.21 -13.65
C LYS A 39 0.43 2.88 -12.73
N THR A 40 -0.39 3.88 -12.43
CA THR A 40 -1.60 3.70 -11.62
C THR A 40 -2.60 2.76 -12.27
N LEU A 41 -2.84 2.90 -13.59
CA LEU A 41 -3.75 2.03 -14.33
C LEU A 41 -3.22 0.59 -14.37
N MET A 42 -1.90 0.41 -14.53
CA MET A 42 -1.25 -0.89 -14.57
C MET A 42 -1.41 -1.63 -13.23
N VAL A 43 -1.02 -1.01 -12.12
CA VAL A 43 -1.07 -1.63 -10.79
C VAL A 43 -2.51 -1.88 -10.35
N SER A 44 -3.44 -0.94 -10.60
CA SER A 44 -4.86 -1.15 -10.26
C SER A 44 -5.54 -2.22 -11.12
N SER A 45 -5.19 -2.32 -12.41
CA SER A 45 -5.71 -3.39 -13.28
C SER A 45 -5.19 -4.76 -12.86
N LEU A 46 -3.92 -4.83 -12.44
CA LEU A 46 -3.31 -6.05 -11.91
C LEU A 46 -4.03 -6.51 -10.64
N ALA A 47 -4.27 -5.60 -9.68
CA ALA A 47 -5.00 -5.93 -8.46
C ALA A 47 -6.42 -6.46 -8.73
N ARG A 48 -7.13 -5.85 -9.70
CA ARG A 48 -8.46 -6.32 -10.13
C ARG A 48 -8.42 -7.71 -10.76
N ILE A 49 -7.40 -8.00 -11.57
CA ILE A 49 -7.24 -9.32 -12.20
C ILE A 49 -6.91 -10.41 -11.19
N LEU A 50 -6.19 -10.05 -10.12
CA LEU A 50 -5.83 -10.95 -9.03
C LEU A 50 -6.92 -11.07 -7.95
N ASP A 51 -7.98 -10.26 -8.02
CA ASP A 51 -9.04 -10.17 -7.01
C ASP A 51 -8.51 -9.90 -5.59
N VAL A 52 -7.59 -8.93 -5.49
CA VAL A 52 -6.95 -8.54 -4.23
C VAL A 52 -7.23 -7.09 -3.87
N ASN A 53 -7.11 -6.76 -2.58
CA ASN A 53 -7.31 -5.39 -2.11
C ASN A 53 -6.24 -4.46 -2.68
N PHE A 54 -6.68 -3.30 -3.16
CA PHE A 54 -5.82 -2.25 -3.69
C PHE A 54 -6.08 -0.94 -2.96
N LYS A 55 -5.01 -0.31 -2.48
CA LYS A 55 -5.05 1.07 -1.99
C LYS A 55 -3.97 1.89 -2.68
N ARG A 56 -4.20 3.20 -2.77
CA ARG A 56 -3.26 4.16 -3.34
C ARG A 56 -3.06 5.28 -2.32
N VAL A 57 -1.80 5.68 -2.14
CA VAL A 57 -1.43 6.83 -1.31
C VAL A 57 -0.54 7.74 -2.12
N GLN A 58 -0.88 9.02 -2.11
CA GLN A 58 -0.03 10.07 -2.64
C GLN A 58 0.81 10.60 -1.50
N PHE A 59 2.14 10.47 -1.60
CA PHE A 59 3.03 10.99 -0.58
C PHE A 59 3.17 12.51 -0.75
N THR A 60 2.93 13.22 0.35
CA THR A 60 3.02 14.68 0.43
C THR A 60 3.92 15.10 1.61
N PRO A 61 4.43 16.35 1.62
CA PRO A 61 5.34 16.82 2.67
C PRO A 61 4.73 16.85 4.08
N ASP A 62 3.41 16.89 4.18
CA ASP A 62 2.62 16.95 5.40
C ASP A 62 2.19 15.58 5.94
N LEU A 63 2.43 14.52 5.18
CA LEU A 63 1.98 13.18 5.52
C LEU A 63 2.76 12.61 6.73
N MET A 64 2.02 12.14 7.73
CA MET A 64 2.57 11.61 8.98
C MET A 64 2.69 10.08 8.94
N PRO A 65 3.55 9.45 9.75
CA PRO A 65 3.63 7.99 9.84
C PRO A 65 2.28 7.30 10.08
N SER A 66 1.45 7.87 10.96
CA SER A 66 0.11 7.37 11.28
C SER A 66 -0.87 7.42 10.11
N ASP A 67 -0.65 8.30 9.12
CA ASP A 67 -1.47 8.35 7.91
C ASP A 67 -1.15 7.18 6.97
N ILE A 68 -0.02 6.49 7.18
CA ILE A 68 0.38 5.27 6.46
C ILE A 68 0.02 4.03 7.26
N THR A 69 0.43 3.98 8.53
CA THR A 69 0.32 2.80 9.38
C THR A 69 -1.01 2.71 10.11
N GLY A 70 -1.77 3.81 10.23
CA GLY A 70 -3.00 3.85 11.03
C GLY A 70 -2.80 4.53 12.38
N THR A 71 -3.90 4.74 13.10
CA THR A 71 -3.90 5.48 14.36
C THR A 71 -4.92 4.92 15.34
N ASN A 72 -4.69 5.12 16.64
CA ASN A 72 -5.70 4.85 17.66
C ASN A 72 -6.58 6.08 17.84
N VAL A 73 -7.87 5.93 17.62
CA VAL A 73 -8.88 6.96 17.86
C VAL A 73 -9.64 6.63 19.14
N LEU A 74 -10.07 7.67 19.85
CA LEU A 74 -10.99 7.51 20.97
C LEU A 74 -12.40 7.37 20.39
N ASP A 75 -13.01 6.21 20.57
CA ASP A 75 -14.37 5.91 20.16
C ASP A 75 -15.26 5.87 21.42
N GLU A 76 -16.56 6.18 21.27
CA GLU A 76 -17.54 6.04 22.36
C GLU A 76 -18.49 4.89 22.01
N ASP A 77 -18.57 3.89 22.88
CA ASP A 77 -19.49 2.76 22.71
C ASP A 77 -20.96 3.19 22.87
N GLU A 78 -21.90 2.31 22.53
CA GLU A 78 -23.35 2.58 22.66
C GLU A 78 -23.78 2.90 24.10
N ASN A 79 -22.94 2.63 25.10
CA ASN A 79 -23.15 2.89 26.53
C ASN A 79 -22.43 4.16 27.03
N GLY A 80 -21.78 4.93 26.15
CA GLY A 80 -21.03 6.14 26.48
C GLY A 80 -19.65 5.90 27.13
N ARG A 81 -19.10 4.68 27.04
CA ARG A 81 -17.74 4.38 27.48
C ARG A 81 -16.75 4.73 26.38
N ARG A 82 -15.66 5.38 26.78
CA ARG A 82 -14.56 5.73 25.89
C ARG A 82 -13.59 4.57 25.76
N GLU A 83 -13.39 4.09 24.54
CA GLU A 83 -12.41 3.05 24.23
C GLU A 83 -11.45 3.51 23.12
N PHE A 84 -10.22 3.03 23.15
CA PHE A 84 -9.28 3.26 22.06
C PHE A 84 -9.50 2.20 20.99
N ARG A 85 -9.85 2.63 19.78
CA ARG A 85 -10.01 1.78 18.61
C ARG A 85 -8.90 2.07 17.61
N PHE A 86 -8.24 1.01 17.14
CA PHE A 86 -7.29 1.15 16.05
C PHE A 86 -8.02 1.31 14.71
N VAL A 87 -7.64 2.34 13.96
CA VAL A 87 -8.09 2.60 12.60
C VAL A 87 -6.94 2.28 11.67
N GLU A 88 -7.13 1.25 10.85
CA GLU A 88 -6.15 0.78 9.89
C GLU A 88 -5.77 1.85 8.86
N GLY A 89 -4.48 2.04 8.68
CA GLY A 89 -3.94 2.88 7.61
C GLY A 89 -4.05 2.23 6.23
N PRO A 90 -3.60 2.94 5.18
CA PRO A 90 -3.59 2.42 3.83
C PRO A 90 -2.65 1.23 3.59
N VAL A 91 -1.67 0.96 4.47
CA VAL A 91 -0.82 -0.25 4.35
C VAL A 91 -1.59 -1.55 4.56
N PHE A 92 -2.76 -1.52 5.20
CA PHE A 92 -3.63 -2.68 5.34
C PHE A 92 -4.38 -2.94 4.03
N THR A 93 -3.68 -3.57 3.09
CA THR A 93 -4.13 -3.93 1.74
C THR A 93 -3.21 -5.03 1.21
N ASN A 94 -3.52 -5.63 0.05
CA ASN A 94 -2.61 -6.58 -0.60
C ASN A 94 -1.65 -5.89 -1.57
N ILE A 95 -2.13 -4.87 -2.26
CA ILE A 95 -1.32 -4.05 -3.15
C ILE A 95 -1.48 -2.59 -2.75
N LEU A 96 -0.37 -1.94 -2.43
CA LEU A 96 -0.30 -0.51 -2.13
C LEU A 96 0.51 0.20 -3.22
N LEU A 97 -0.13 1.14 -3.93
CA LEU A 97 0.60 2.09 -4.77
C LEU A 97 0.96 3.33 -3.95
N ALA A 98 2.24 3.47 -3.60
CA ALA A 98 2.79 4.65 -2.94
C ALA A 98 3.44 5.59 -3.98
N ASP A 99 2.72 6.63 -4.40
CA ASP A 99 3.19 7.60 -5.39
C ASP A 99 4.04 8.69 -4.72
N GLU A 100 5.13 9.10 -5.38
CA GLU A 100 6.02 10.20 -4.98
C GLU A 100 6.59 10.08 -3.55
N ILE A 101 7.02 8.88 -3.17
CA ILE A 101 7.58 8.57 -1.83
C ILE A 101 8.68 9.54 -1.38
N ASN A 102 9.40 10.12 -2.34
CA ASN A 102 10.45 11.12 -2.14
C ASN A 102 9.95 12.50 -1.69
N ARG A 103 8.64 12.76 -1.67
CA ARG A 103 8.04 14.04 -1.23
C ARG A 103 7.69 14.10 0.25
N THR A 104 7.78 13.00 0.99
CA THR A 104 7.45 12.96 2.43
C THR A 104 8.71 12.95 3.31
N PRO A 105 8.65 13.35 4.60
CA PRO A 105 9.78 13.28 5.51
C PRO A 105 10.31 11.84 5.71
N PRO A 106 11.61 11.67 6.03
CA PRO A 106 12.22 10.35 6.23
C PRO A 106 11.50 9.45 7.25
N LYS A 107 10.88 10.05 8.28
CA LYS A 107 10.12 9.30 9.30
C LYS A 107 8.89 8.59 8.72
N THR A 108 8.19 9.22 7.78
CA THR A 108 7.01 8.64 7.13
C THR A 108 7.42 7.56 6.14
N GLN A 109 8.53 7.75 5.42
CA GLN A 109 9.11 6.69 4.57
C GLN A 109 9.54 5.49 5.41
N ALA A 110 10.20 5.71 6.55
CA ALA A 110 10.63 4.65 7.45
C ALA A 110 9.45 3.82 7.96
N ALA A 111 8.31 4.45 8.29
CA ALA A 111 7.12 3.74 8.72
C ALA A 111 6.54 2.81 7.64
N LEU A 112 6.57 3.23 6.37
CA LEU A 112 6.21 2.35 5.24
C LEU A 112 7.20 1.18 5.12
N LEU A 113 8.50 1.45 5.16
CA LEU A 113 9.54 0.43 5.00
C LEU A 113 9.56 -0.57 6.16
N GLU A 114 9.27 -0.13 7.37
CA GLU A 114 9.09 -0.99 8.54
C GLU A 114 7.91 -1.95 8.33
N ALA A 115 6.76 -1.45 7.88
CA ALA A 115 5.61 -2.28 7.55
C ALA A 115 5.91 -3.30 6.45
N MET A 116 6.68 -2.91 5.42
CA MET A 116 7.16 -3.79 4.34
C MET A 116 8.09 -4.90 4.85
N GLN A 117 9.00 -4.58 5.77
CA GLN A 117 9.97 -5.52 6.27
C GLN A 117 9.37 -6.49 7.30
N GLU A 118 8.52 -5.98 8.18
CA GLU A 118 8.00 -6.70 9.34
C GLU A 118 6.64 -7.38 9.09
N TYR A 119 5.97 -7.07 7.96
CA TYR A 119 4.64 -7.57 7.60
C TYR A 119 3.55 -7.35 8.67
N HIS A 120 3.76 -6.38 9.55
CA HIS A 120 2.80 -5.95 10.55
C HIS A 120 3.04 -4.49 10.93
N VAL A 121 2.05 -3.86 11.55
CA VAL A 121 2.16 -2.54 12.18
C VAL A 121 2.04 -2.71 13.68
N THR A 122 2.85 -1.99 14.44
CA THR A 122 2.71 -1.89 15.89
C THR A 122 2.08 -0.56 16.27
N SER A 123 0.96 -0.59 16.99
CA SER A 123 0.30 0.60 17.52
C SER A 123 -0.22 0.35 18.93
N GLY A 124 0.03 1.28 19.85
CA GLY A 124 -0.41 1.14 21.25
C GLY A 124 0.13 -0.09 21.98
N GLY A 125 1.25 -0.66 21.53
CA GLY A 125 1.81 -1.91 22.09
C GLY A 125 1.17 -3.20 21.56
N GLN A 126 0.26 -3.10 20.58
CA GLN A 126 -0.35 -4.25 19.91
C GLN A 126 0.16 -4.37 18.47
N HIS A 127 0.37 -5.61 18.01
CA HIS A 127 0.73 -5.94 16.64
C HIS A 127 -0.52 -6.20 15.79
N PHE A 128 -0.57 -5.58 14.62
CA PHE A 128 -1.63 -5.73 13.61
C PHE A 128 -1.01 -6.29 12.32
N PRO A 129 -1.27 -7.56 11.96
CA PRO A 129 -0.66 -8.18 10.79
C PRO A 129 -1.20 -7.57 9.49
N LEU A 130 -0.33 -7.43 8.49
CA LEU A 130 -0.75 -7.01 7.15
C LEU A 130 -1.39 -8.18 6.39
N PRO A 131 -2.41 -7.93 5.54
CA PRO A 131 -2.98 -8.97 4.69
C PRO A 131 -1.94 -9.54 3.72
N LEU A 132 -1.91 -10.87 3.55
CA LEU A 132 -1.03 -11.53 2.58
C LEU A 132 -1.81 -11.95 1.33
N PRO A 133 -1.20 -11.89 0.12
CA PRO A 133 0.13 -11.34 -0.17
C PRO A 133 0.20 -9.82 0.05
N PHE A 134 1.38 -9.32 0.41
CA PHE A 134 1.74 -7.91 0.60
C PHE A 134 3.03 -7.62 -0.18
#